data_AF-A0A235EXG0-F1
#
_entry.id   AF-A0A235EXG0-F1
#
_cell.length_a   1.000
_cell.length_b   1.000
_cell.length_c   1.000
_cell.angle_alpha   90.00
_cell.angle_beta   90.00
_cell.angle_gamma   90.00
#
_symmetry.space_group_name_H-M   'P 1'
#
loop_
_entity.id
_entity.type
_entity.pdbx_description
1 polymer ?
#
loop_
_entity_poly.entity_id
_entity_poly.type
_entity_poly.pdbx_seq_one_letter_code
_entity_poly.pdbx_strand_id
1 'polypeptide(L)'
;MSFFSWLANGLGTLLGVVADAVTTVVDSVRRAYDAYVGRGGAVQQAVADESRSKKERLREVNDEIMHLRNRSMSRGELADHERRRWQQLREERDELLGALQQAKEVKAAEKILDSESVLEKVEVDLETSHVLQYNAFADTLGKTCQCGRPMKLQWRRELNVAGPRDFYWGCTGWYVQTGRGKACTRTEPLQRSDYGLMTDTSAPEFSVTAEEFGVILEDPGTTNIIATRVNDLRSDLAARRQGVELATCPVHGEHMVLRKKSNSSGLLDAYFLACPHWQPNNEQGCPFIEKLKSGSQLAALLKSETGRGIL
;
A
#
# COMPACT_ATOMS: atom_id res chain seq x y z
N MET A 1 -10.99 15.63 4.82
CA MET A 1 -11.64 15.42 3.51
C MET A 1 -10.55 15.05 2.53
N SER A 2 -10.75 14.00 1.72
CA SER A 2 -9.74 13.53 0.76
C SER A 2 -9.52 14.57 -0.33
N PHE A 3 -8.25 14.73 -0.72
CA PHE A 3 -7.77 15.65 -1.73
C PHE A 3 -8.18 15.26 -3.17
N PHE A 4 -8.45 13.98 -3.43
CA PHE A 4 -8.78 13.48 -4.76
C PHE A 4 -10.28 13.20 -4.92
N SER A 5 -10.81 13.54 -6.09
CA SER A 5 -12.09 12.98 -6.57
C SER A 5 -11.92 11.58 -7.21
N TRP A 6 -10.66 11.13 -7.36
CA TRP A 6 -10.26 9.86 -7.95
C TRP A 6 -9.61 8.93 -6.93
N LEU A 7 -9.51 7.66 -7.30
CA LEU A 7 -8.67 6.71 -6.59
C LEU A 7 -7.24 6.90 -7.05
N ALA A 8 -6.29 6.99 -6.12
CA ALA A 8 -4.88 7.15 -6.43
C ALA A 8 -4.02 6.20 -5.59
N ASN A 9 -2.76 6.01 -5.95
CA ASN A 9 -1.79 5.35 -5.09
C ASN A 9 -0.40 6.02 -5.19
N GLY A 10 0.54 5.61 -4.32
CA GLY A 10 1.90 6.13 -4.31
C GLY A 10 2.75 5.75 -5.53
N LEU A 11 2.25 4.91 -6.44
CA LEU A 11 2.92 4.64 -7.72
C LEU A 11 2.69 5.77 -8.73
N GLY A 12 1.82 6.74 -8.44
CA GLY A 12 1.40 7.76 -9.39
C GLY A 12 0.27 7.29 -10.31
N THR A 13 -0.39 6.19 -9.95
CA THR A 13 -1.52 5.64 -10.69
C THR A 13 -2.82 6.24 -10.21
N LEU A 14 -3.67 6.63 -11.15
CA LEU A 14 -5.06 6.96 -10.93
C LEU A 14 -5.93 5.78 -11.41
N LEU A 15 -6.86 5.34 -10.58
CA LEU A 15 -7.83 4.30 -10.90
C LEU A 15 -9.23 4.91 -10.97
N GLY A 16 -10.12 4.30 -11.77
CA GLY A 16 -11.48 4.83 -11.92
C GLY A 16 -11.59 5.91 -13.00
N VAL A 17 -10.60 6.03 -13.89
CA VAL A 17 -10.49 7.17 -14.79
C VAL A 17 -11.38 6.98 -16.02
N VAL A 18 -12.48 7.71 -16.06
CA VAL A 18 -13.43 7.69 -17.19
C VAL A 18 -13.00 8.63 -18.32
N ALA A 19 -12.31 9.74 -18.01
CA ALA A 19 -11.87 10.70 -19.01
C ALA A 19 -10.80 10.09 -19.93
N ASP A 20 -10.91 10.33 -21.25
CA ASP A 20 -9.95 9.81 -22.22
C ASP A 20 -8.68 10.66 -22.30
N ALA A 21 -8.78 11.96 -22.01
CA ALA A 21 -7.66 12.88 -22.07
C ALA A 21 -6.90 12.95 -20.73
N VAL A 22 -5.63 12.55 -20.74
CA VAL A 22 -4.70 12.66 -19.59
C VAL A 22 -4.66 14.09 -19.05
N THR A 23 -4.60 15.08 -19.94
CA THR A 23 -4.58 16.50 -19.59
C THR A 23 -5.77 16.92 -18.72
N THR A 24 -6.97 16.38 -18.97
CA THR A 24 -8.16 16.72 -18.18
C THR A 24 -8.04 16.26 -16.74
N VAL A 25 -7.46 15.08 -16.53
CA VAL A 25 -7.32 14.49 -15.20
C VAL A 25 -6.16 15.16 -14.46
N VAL A 26 -5.02 15.33 -15.12
CA VAL A 26 -3.85 16.01 -14.57
C VAL A 26 -4.16 17.47 -14.21
N ASP A 27 -4.91 18.20 -15.04
CA ASP A 27 -5.34 19.57 -14.72
C ASP A 27 -6.18 19.63 -13.45
N SER A 28 -7.04 18.63 -13.22
CA SER A 28 -7.81 18.63 -11.99
C SER A 28 -6.99 18.22 -10.77
N VAL A 29 -5.99 17.34 -10.93
CA VAL A 29 -5.01 17.08 -9.86
C VAL A 29 -4.23 18.36 -9.55
N ARG A 30 -3.79 19.10 -10.57
CA ARG A 30 -3.10 20.39 -10.46
C ARG A 30 -3.94 21.42 -9.71
N ARG A 31 -5.21 21.60 -10.10
CA ARG A 31 -6.12 22.53 -9.39
C ARG A 31 -6.32 22.17 -7.92
N ALA A 32 -6.48 20.87 -7.61
CA ALA A 32 -6.60 20.42 -6.23
C ALA A 32 -5.31 20.70 -5.44
N TYR A 33 -4.15 20.45 -6.06
CA TYR A 33 -2.82 20.70 -5.51
C TYR A 33 -2.61 22.19 -5.22
N ASP A 34 -2.84 23.05 -6.21
CA ASP A 34 -2.70 24.49 -6.08
C ASP A 34 -3.64 25.06 -5.01
N ALA A 35 -4.87 24.54 -4.90
CA ALA A 35 -5.82 24.96 -3.86
C ALA A 35 -5.40 24.50 -2.45
N TYR A 36 -4.70 23.38 -2.32
CA TYR A 36 -4.12 22.93 -1.06
C TYR A 36 -2.92 23.80 -0.68
N VAL A 37 -2.00 24.06 -1.63
CA VAL A 37 -0.86 24.97 -1.45
C VAL A 37 -1.32 26.39 -1.10
N GLY A 38 -2.31 26.92 -1.81
CA GLY A 38 -2.86 28.25 -1.59
C GLY A 38 -3.50 28.45 -0.21
N ARG A 39 -3.84 27.36 0.50
CA ARG A 39 -4.32 27.39 1.89
C ARG A 39 -3.20 27.21 2.92
N GLY A 40 -1.94 27.26 2.49
CA GLY A 40 -0.76 27.07 3.35
C GLY A 40 -0.39 25.60 3.57
N GLY A 41 -0.86 24.69 2.71
CA GLY A 41 -0.46 23.29 2.77
C GLY A 41 1.04 23.11 2.51
N ALA A 42 1.71 22.32 3.36
CA ALA A 42 3.09 21.94 3.13
C ALA A 42 3.22 21.08 1.87
N VAL A 43 4.33 21.18 1.15
CA VAL A 43 4.65 20.37 -0.05
C VAL A 43 6.09 19.87 -0.07
N GLN A 44 6.40 18.94 -0.96
CA GLN A 44 7.72 18.43 -1.27
C GLN A 44 8.52 18.04 -0.01
N GLN A 45 9.70 18.63 0.18
CA GLN A 45 10.59 18.33 1.29
C GLN A 45 9.95 18.65 2.65
N ALA A 46 9.12 19.70 2.75
CA ALA A 46 8.44 20.03 3.99
C ALA A 46 7.45 18.92 4.39
N VAL A 47 6.67 18.38 3.44
CA VAL A 47 5.80 17.21 3.69
C VAL A 47 6.62 15.98 4.05
N ALA A 48 7.75 15.76 3.38
CA ALA A 48 8.61 14.62 3.67
C ALA A 48 9.15 14.66 5.11
N ASP A 49 9.59 15.82 5.58
CA ASP A 49 10.14 16.00 6.92
C ASP A 49 9.06 15.94 8.01
N GLU A 50 7.91 16.59 7.78
CA GLU A 50 6.75 16.44 8.67
C GLU A 50 6.27 14.99 8.76
N SER A 51 6.20 14.30 7.62
CA SER A 51 5.81 12.89 7.57
C SER A 51 6.77 12.01 8.34
N ARG A 52 8.08 12.32 8.30
CA ARG A 52 9.11 11.55 9.03
C ARG A 52 8.91 11.65 10.53
N SER A 53 8.75 12.87 11.05
CA SER A 53 8.49 13.11 12.47
C SER A 53 7.19 12.44 12.93
N LYS A 54 6.10 12.59 12.16
CA LYS A 54 4.81 11.96 12.46
C LYS A 54 4.87 10.43 12.42
N LYS A 55 5.65 9.83 11.51
CA LYS A 55 5.89 8.38 11.46
C LYS A 55 6.65 7.87 12.68
N GLU A 56 7.66 8.61 13.13
CA GLU A 56 8.41 8.26 14.34
C GLU A 56 7.51 8.32 15.58
N ARG A 57 6.72 9.39 15.71
CA ARG A 57 5.72 9.49 16.78
C ARG A 57 4.67 8.38 16.73
N LEU A 58 4.20 8.01 15.53
CA LEU A 58 3.25 6.91 15.35
C LEU A 58 3.83 5.57 15.84
N ARG A 59 5.12 5.31 15.59
CA ARG A 59 5.80 4.11 16.09
C ARG A 59 5.80 4.08 17.63
N GLU A 60 6.20 5.18 18.26
CA GLU A 60 6.21 5.30 19.74
C GLU A 60 4.81 5.06 20.33
N VAL A 61 3.79 5.68 19.74
CA VAL A 61 2.39 5.52 20.15
C VAL A 61 1.94 4.07 20.01
N ASN A 62 2.26 3.41 18.90
CA ASN A 62 1.92 2.00 18.69
C ASN A 62 2.66 1.08 19.68
N ASP A 63 3.94 1.33 19.96
CA ASP A 63 4.72 0.57 20.94
C ASP A 63 4.10 0.69 22.34
N GLU A 64 3.70 1.89 22.76
CA GLU A 64 3.07 2.12 24.06
C GLU A 64 1.67 1.47 24.14
N ILE A 65 0.87 1.55 23.08
CA ILE A 65 -0.40 0.83 22.98
C ILE A 65 -0.14 -0.68 23.12
N MET A 66 0.85 -1.24 22.42
CA MET A 66 1.15 -2.67 22.57
C MET A 66 1.61 -3.04 23.98
N HIS A 67 2.42 -2.20 24.61
CA HIS A 67 2.87 -2.42 25.99
C HIS A 67 1.70 -2.46 26.98
N LEU A 68 0.79 -1.49 26.91
CA LEU A 68 -0.41 -1.47 27.75
C LEU A 68 -1.33 -2.66 27.47
N ARG A 69 -1.46 -3.08 26.20
CA ARG A 69 -2.28 -4.25 25.83
C ARG A 69 -1.74 -5.50 26.50
N ASN A 70 -0.44 -5.72 26.40
CA ASN A 70 0.23 -6.88 26.99
C ASN A 70 0.08 -6.87 28.52
N ARG A 71 0.23 -5.71 29.16
CA ARG A 71 -0.03 -5.56 30.60
C ARG A 71 -1.46 -5.91 30.99
N SER A 72 -2.45 -5.41 30.24
CA SER A 72 -3.86 -5.75 30.47
C SER A 72 -4.10 -7.26 30.38
N MET A 73 -3.49 -7.92 29.39
CA MET A 73 -3.63 -9.37 29.22
C MET A 73 -2.95 -10.15 30.35
N SER A 74 -1.79 -9.70 30.83
CA SER A 74 -1.08 -10.37 31.93
C SER A 74 -1.72 -10.15 33.30
N ARG A 75 -2.35 -8.99 33.54
CA ARG A 75 -2.91 -8.61 34.86
C ARG A 75 -4.44 -8.67 34.92
N GLY A 76 -5.11 -9.04 33.83
CA GLY A 76 -6.57 -9.07 33.69
C GLY A 76 -7.17 -7.70 33.37
N GLU A 77 -6.76 -6.65 34.08
CA GLU A 77 -7.25 -5.28 33.84
C GLU A 77 -6.13 -4.22 33.90
N LEU A 78 -6.39 -3.09 33.24
CA LEU A 78 -5.61 -1.87 33.34
C LEU A 78 -6.09 -1.02 34.52
N ALA A 79 -5.16 -0.40 35.24
CA ALA A 79 -5.50 0.64 36.22
C ALA A 79 -6.14 1.86 35.53
N ASP A 80 -6.88 2.67 36.29
CA ASP A 80 -7.62 3.82 35.72
C ASP A 80 -6.74 4.81 34.96
N HIS A 81 -5.53 5.08 35.46
CA HIS A 81 -4.58 5.96 34.78
C HIS A 81 -4.09 5.35 33.45
N GLU A 82 -3.89 4.04 33.39
CA GLU A 82 -3.50 3.32 32.17
C GLU A 82 -4.66 3.28 31.17
N ARG A 83 -5.90 3.13 31.64
CA ARG A 83 -7.10 3.22 30.79
C ARG A 83 -7.24 4.60 30.14
N ARG A 84 -6.99 5.68 30.90
CA ARG A 84 -6.97 7.05 30.36
C ARG A 84 -5.84 7.23 29.34
N ARG A 85 -4.63 6.80 29.66
CA ARG A 85 -3.48 6.87 28.74
C ARG A 85 -3.74 6.08 27.46
N TRP A 86 -4.33 4.90 27.57
CA TRP A 86 -4.74 4.07 26.43
C TRP A 86 -5.71 4.77 25.49
N GLN A 87 -6.71 5.48 26.03
CA GLN A 87 -7.67 6.25 25.22
C GLN A 87 -6.96 7.41 24.50
N GLN A 88 -6.14 8.18 25.22
CA GLN A 88 -5.35 9.28 24.66
C GLN A 88 -4.44 8.81 23.51
N LEU A 89 -3.72 7.70 23.70
CA LEU A 89 -2.86 7.14 22.65
C LEU A 89 -3.63 6.73 21.40
N ARG A 90 -4.87 6.26 21.55
CA ARG A 90 -5.71 5.88 20.39
C ARG A 90 -6.20 7.10 19.64
N GLU A 91 -6.59 8.15 20.35
CA GLU A 91 -6.95 9.44 19.75
C GLU A 91 -5.76 10.04 19.00
N GLU A 92 -4.59 10.11 19.65
CA GLU A 92 -3.34 10.58 19.05
C GLU A 92 -2.95 9.75 17.81
N ARG A 93 -3.07 8.42 17.89
CA ARG A 93 -2.84 7.55 16.73
C ARG A 93 -3.77 7.89 15.59
N ASP A 94 -5.07 8.05 15.84
CA ASP A 94 -6.05 8.31 14.79
C ASP A 94 -5.80 9.69 14.13
N GLU A 95 -5.36 10.69 14.89
CA GLU A 95 -4.88 11.99 14.37
C GLU A 95 -3.63 11.86 13.49
N LEU A 96 -2.61 11.13 13.97
CA LEU A 96 -1.38 10.86 13.22
C LEU A 96 -1.66 10.12 11.91
N LEU A 97 -2.55 9.13 11.94
CA LEU A 97 -2.98 8.41 10.73
C LEU A 97 -3.65 9.34 9.73
N GLY A 98 -4.52 10.25 10.19
CA GLY A 98 -5.15 11.25 9.34
C GLY A 98 -4.13 12.16 8.65
N ALA A 99 -3.16 12.68 9.41
CA ALA A 99 -2.10 13.54 8.88
C ALA A 99 -1.19 12.81 7.88
N LEU A 100 -0.82 11.55 8.17
CA LEU A 100 0.00 10.74 7.27
C LEU A 100 -0.76 10.34 6.00
N GLN A 101 -2.07 10.12 6.09
CA GLN A 101 -2.90 9.87 4.91
C GLN A 101 -2.94 11.11 4.00
N GLN A 102 -3.08 12.31 4.56
CA GLN A 102 -3.00 13.56 3.78
C GLN A 102 -1.63 13.72 3.11
N ALA A 103 -0.54 13.42 3.83
CA ALA A 103 0.79 13.48 3.24
C ALA A 103 0.97 12.50 2.06
N LYS A 104 0.37 11.30 2.12
CA LYS A 104 0.35 10.37 0.99
C LYS A 104 -0.42 10.92 -0.20
N GLU A 105 -1.54 11.61 0.05
CA GLU A 105 -2.31 12.25 -1.02
C GLU A 105 -1.50 13.33 -1.73
N VAL A 106 -0.80 14.19 -0.97
CA VAL A 106 0.07 15.22 -1.54
C VAL A 106 1.20 14.59 -2.37
N LYS A 107 1.89 13.59 -1.84
CA LYS A 107 2.96 12.89 -2.58
C LYS A 107 2.46 12.20 -3.85
N ALA A 108 1.28 11.59 -3.81
CA ALA A 108 0.68 10.99 -5.00
C ALA A 108 0.37 12.06 -6.05
N ALA A 109 -0.12 13.24 -5.63
CA ALA A 109 -0.39 14.36 -6.53
C ALA A 109 0.89 14.88 -7.18
N GLU A 110 1.93 15.13 -6.39
CA GLU A 110 3.25 15.55 -6.87
C GLU A 110 3.78 14.56 -7.93
N LYS A 111 3.72 13.26 -7.62
CA LYS A 111 4.18 12.23 -8.56
C LYS A 111 3.39 12.18 -9.87
N ILE A 112 2.07 12.37 -9.81
CA ILE A 112 1.21 12.44 -11.01
C ILE A 112 1.59 13.66 -11.86
N LEU A 113 1.82 14.82 -11.23
CA LEU A 113 2.21 16.04 -11.92
C LEU A 113 3.62 15.92 -12.54
N ASP A 114 4.57 15.34 -11.80
CA ASP A 114 5.94 15.13 -12.28
C ASP A 114 6.02 14.11 -13.43
N SER A 115 5.05 13.20 -13.51
CA SER A 115 5.02 12.13 -14.52
C SER A 115 4.08 12.43 -15.70
N GLU A 116 3.50 13.63 -15.79
CA GLU A 116 2.45 13.97 -16.77
C GLU A 116 2.81 13.57 -18.21
N SER A 117 4.08 13.73 -18.61
CA SER A 117 4.53 13.43 -19.97
C SER A 117 4.59 11.94 -20.33
N VAL A 118 4.54 11.06 -19.33
CA VAL A 118 4.63 9.59 -19.51
C VAL A 118 3.39 8.86 -18.98
N LEU A 119 2.39 9.61 -18.51
CA LEU A 119 1.11 9.03 -18.11
C LEU A 119 0.29 8.70 -19.35
N GLU A 120 -0.16 7.45 -19.42
CA GLU A 120 -1.11 7.01 -20.45
C GLU A 120 -2.32 6.38 -19.80
N LYS A 121 -3.45 6.44 -20.51
CA LYS A 121 -4.67 5.74 -20.13
C LYS A 121 -4.59 4.30 -20.62
N VAL A 122 -4.73 3.36 -19.70
CA VAL A 122 -4.81 1.92 -19.95
C VAL A 122 -6.19 1.43 -19.53
N GLU A 123 -6.90 0.80 -20.46
CA GLU A 123 -8.15 0.08 -20.17
C GLU A 123 -7.81 -1.37 -19.89
N VAL A 124 -8.09 -1.84 -18.68
CA VAL A 124 -7.70 -3.18 -18.25
C VAL A 124 -8.65 -4.23 -18.79
N ASP A 125 -8.07 -5.19 -19.50
CA ASP A 125 -8.72 -6.36 -20.06
C ASP A 125 -8.01 -7.66 -19.65
N LEU A 126 -8.28 -8.75 -20.35
CA LEU A 126 -7.70 -10.05 -20.04
C LEU A 126 -6.17 -10.07 -20.23
N GLU A 127 -5.64 -9.30 -21.19
CA GLU A 127 -4.21 -9.28 -21.55
C GLU A 127 -3.41 -8.34 -20.61
N THR A 128 -4.06 -7.26 -20.18
CA THR A 128 -3.47 -6.18 -19.36
C THR A 128 -3.80 -6.29 -17.87
N SER A 129 -4.36 -7.42 -17.42
CA SER A 129 -4.70 -7.66 -16.00
C SER A 129 -3.52 -7.50 -15.04
N HIS A 130 -2.30 -7.72 -15.52
CA HIS A 130 -1.04 -7.53 -14.80
C HIS A 130 -0.81 -6.05 -14.36
N VAL A 131 -1.44 -5.08 -15.04
CA VAL A 131 -1.41 -3.65 -14.66
C VAL A 131 -2.19 -3.42 -13.36
N LEU A 132 -3.34 -4.09 -13.15
CA LEU A 132 -4.03 -4.06 -11.86
C LEU A 132 -3.20 -4.72 -10.76
N GLN A 133 -2.55 -5.86 -11.07
CA GLN A 133 -1.69 -6.57 -10.12
C GLN A 133 -0.53 -5.68 -9.66
N TYR A 134 0.11 -4.96 -10.60
CA TYR A 134 1.18 -3.99 -10.35
C TYR A 134 0.81 -2.99 -9.24
N ASN A 135 -0.45 -2.56 -9.21
CA ASN A 135 -0.95 -1.54 -8.30
C ASN A 135 -1.53 -2.11 -6.98
N ALA A 136 -1.82 -3.41 -6.91
CA ALA A 136 -2.66 -3.96 -5.86
C ALA A 136 -2.03 -4.04 -4.47
N PHE A 137 -0.69 -4.08 -4.36
CA PHE A 137 -0.03 -4.07 -3.05
C PHE A 137 0.08 -2.67 -2.45
N ALA A 138 0.03 -1.62 -3.29
CA ALA A 138 0.16 -0.24 -2.85
C ALA A 138 -1.10 0.22 -2.11
N ASP A 139 -0.94 1.21 -1.24
CA ASP A 139 -2.06 1.83 -0.55
C ASP A 139 -2.97 2.56 -1.55
N THR A 140 -4.26 2.25 -1.51
CA THR A 140 -5.29 2.96 -2.30
C THR A 140 -5.78 4.17 -1.51
N LEU A 141 -5.70 5.34 -2.13
CA LEU A 141 -6.19 6.62 -1.64
C LEU A 141 -7.58 6.88 -2.24
N GLY A 142 -8.46 7.54 -1.49
CA GLY A 142 -9.81 7.90 -1.95
C GLY A 142 -10.87 6.79 -1.88
N LYS A 143 -10.51 5.49 -1.89
CA LYS A 143 -11.49 4.39 -1.79
C LYS A 143 -11.85 4.12 -0.33
N THR A 144 -13.09 4.43 0.04
CA THR A 144 -13.63 4.14 1.37
C THR A 144 -14.76 3.12 1.32
N CYS A 145 -14.83 2.28 2.35
CA CYS A 145 -15.96 1.41 2.62
C CYS A 145 -17.05 2.22 3.33
N GLN A 146 -18.32 1.80 3.25
CA GLN A 146 -19.40 2.43 4.02
C GLN A 146 -19.17 2.46 5.55
N CYS A 147 -18.27 1.63 6.11
CA CYS A 147 -17.86 1.77 7.51
C CYS A 147 -16.83 2.89 7.78
N GLY A 148 -16.49 3.68 6.76
CA GLY A 148 -15.53 4.79 6.81
C GLY A 148 -14.06 4.38 6.65
N ARG A 149 -13.74 3.07 6.66
CA ARG A 149 -12.36 2.60 6.53
C ARG A 149 -11.89 2.57 5.08
N PRO A 150 -10.58 2.71 4.83
CA PRO A 150 -10.01 2.52 3.50
C PRO A 150 -10.32 1.12 2.96
N MET A 151 -10.44 1.01 1.65
CA MET A 151 -10.46 -0.28 0.95
C MET A 151 -9.17 -0.45 0.16
N LYS A 152 -8.81 -1.71 -0.09
CA LYS A 152 -7.65 -2.08 -0.88
C LYS A 152 -8.06 -3.00 -2.01
N LEU A 153 -7.39 -2.89 -3.15
CA LEU A 153 -7.55 -3.83 -4.26
C LEU A 153 -7.04 -5.21 -3.83
N GLN A 154 -7.86 -6.24 -4.02
CA GLN A 154 -7.58 -7.60 -3.59
C GLN A 154 -8.06 -8.60 -4.64
N TRP A 155 -7.50 -9.81 -4.59
CA TRP A 155 -8.00 -10.98 -5.32
C TRP A 155 -7.74 -12.25 -4.51
N ARG A 156 -8.39 -13.35 -4.92
CA ARG A 156 -8.30 -14.66 -4.26
C ARG A 156 -6.85 -15.14 -4.17
N ARG A 157 -6.47 -15.75 -3.04
CA ARG A 157 -5.06 -16.05 -2.71
C ARG A 157 -4.50 -17.22 -3.52
N GLU A 158 -5.38 -18.07 -4.00
CA GLU A 158 -5.13 -19.29 -4.74
C GLU A 158 -4.93 -19.07 -6.25
N LEU A 159 -5.18 -17.85 -6.73
CA LEU A 159 -4.98 -17.49 -8.13
C LEU A 159 -3.59 -16.91 -8.34
N ASN A 160 -2.76 -17.62 -9.11
CA ASN A 160 -1.44 -17.15 -9.56
C ASN A 160 -1.56 -16.10 -10.67
N VAL A 161 -2.57 -16.26 -11.54
CA VAL A 161 -2.95 -15.28 -12.57
C VAL A 161 -4.39 -14.86 -12.28
N ALA A 162 -4.58 -13.59 -11.95
CA ALA A 162 -5.90 -13.02 -11.71
C ALA A 162 -6.38 -12.29 -12.97
N GLY A 163 -7.53 -12.69 -13.50
CA GLY A 163 -8.21 -11.94 -14.54
C GLY A 163 -8.95 -10.72 -13.97
N PRO A 164 -9.46 -9.80 -14.82
CA PRO A 164 -10.12 -8.58 -14.39
C PRO A 164 -11.31 -8.80 -13.43
N ARG A 165 -12.03 -9.92 -13.58
CA ARG A 165 -13.20 -10.24 -12.74
C ARG A 165 -12.85 -10.87 -11.39
N ASP A 166 -11.59 -11.25 -11.18
CA ASP A 166 -11.13 -11.84 -9.90
C ASP A 166 -10.79 -10.78 -8.85
N PHE A 167 -10.67 -9.52 -9.28
CA PHE A 167 -10.39 -8.39 -8.42
C PHE A 167 -11.64 -7.89 -7.71
N TYR A 168 -11.45 -7.39 -6.49
CA TYR A 168 -12.47 -6.72 -5.71
C TYR A 168 -11.84 -5.70 -4.75
N TRP A 169 -12.64 -4.73 -4.32
CA TRP A 169 -12.28 -3.85 -3.21
C TRP A 169 -12.55 -4.57 -1.88
N GLY A 170 -11.53 -4.76 -1.06
CA GLY A 170 -11.64 -5.33 0.28
C GLY A 170 -11.52 -4.27 1.36
N CYS A 171 -12.45 -4.22 2.32
CA CYS A 171 -12.34 -3.33 3.46
C CYS A 171 -11.14 -3.69 4.34
N THR A 172 -10.28 -2.71 4.65
CA THR A 172 -9.12 -2.89 5.55
C THR A 172 -9.52 -3.28 6.98
N GLY A 173 -10.78 -3.05 7.37
CA GLY A 173 -11.36 -3.52 8.63
C GLY A 173 -11.34 -5.05 8.80
N TRP A 174 -11.12 -5.82 7.73
CA TRP A 174 -10.96 -7.27 7.80
C TRP A 174 -9.73 -7.68 8.62
N TYR A 175 -8.71 -6.83 8.68
CA TYR A 175 -7.46 -7.11 9.39
C TYR A 175 -7.49 -6.65 10.84
N VAL A 176 -8.45 -5.80 11.22
CA VAL A 176 -8.63 -5.33 12.59
C VAL A 176 -9.47 -6.35 13.36
N GLN A 177 -8.88 -6.96 14.39
CA GLN A 177 -9.61 -7.83 15.32
C GLN A 177 -10.40 -7.01 16.34
N THR A 178 -11.61 -7.46 16.63
CA THR A 178 -12.49 -6.95 17.68
C THR A 178 -12.95 -8.13 18.54
N GLY A 179 -13.49 -7.87 19.73
CA GLY A 179 -14.03 -8.93 20.60
C GLY A 179 -15.17 -9.75 19.98
N ARG A 180 -15.73 -9.32 18.84
CA ARG A 180 -16.80 -10.01 18.09
C ARG A 180 -16.34 -10.55 16.72
N GLY A 181 -15.04 -10.61 16.46
CA GLY A 181 -14.46 -11.01 15.17
C GLY A 181 -13.85 -9.83 14.42
N LYS A 182 -13.93 -9.80 13.09
CA LYS A 182 -13.34 -8.73 12.28
C LYS A 182 -14.13 -7.42 12.41
N ALA A 183 -13.46 -6.27 12.36
CA ALA A 183 -14.13 -4.96 12.45
C ALA A 183 -15.07 -4.69 11.25
N CYS A 184 -14.72 -5.21 10.06
CA CYS A 184 -15.59 -5.14 8.89
C CYS A 184 -15.19 -6.23 7.89
N THR A 185 -16.16 -6.88 7.26
CA THR A 185 -15.94 -7.97 6.29
C THR A 185 -16.41 -7.64 4.88
N ARG A 186 -16.80 -6.38 4.64
CA ARG A 186 -17.36 -5.96 3.37
C ARG A 186 -16.31 -6.01 2.25
N THR A 187 -16.76 -6.55 1.13
CA THR A 187 -16.10 -6.46 -0.17
C THR A 187 -17.05 -5.78 -1.16
N GLU A 188 -16.49 -5.17 -2.19
CA GLU A 188 -17.24 -4.55 -3.28
C GLU A 188 -16.62 -4.99 -4.62
N PRO A 189 -17.42 -5.40 -5.62
CA PRO A 189 -16.89 -5.71 -6.94
C PRO A 189 -16.34 -4.45 -7.62
N LEU A 190 -15.35 -4.62 -8.50
CA LEU A 190 -14.89 -3.52 -9.35
C LEU A 190 -16.04 -3.07 -10.26
N GLN A 191 -16.18 -1.76 -10.38
CA GLN A 191 -17.08 -1.13 -11.35
C GLN A 191 -16.37 -0.98 -12.70
N ARG A 192 -17.13 -0.75 -13.78
CA ARG A 192 -16.55 -0.56 -15.12
C ARG A 192 -15.46 0.53 -15.14
N SER A 193 -15.68 1.61 -14.40
CA SER A 193 -14.72 2.70 -14.27
C SER A 193 -13.40 2.26 -13.65
N ASP A 194 -13.40 1.29 -12.73
CA ASP A 194 -12.20 0.85 -12.00
C ASP A 194 -11.17 0.17 -12.90
N TYR A 195 -11.57 -0.24 -14.10
CA TYR A 195 -10.69 -0.81 -15.12
C TYR A 195 -9.97 0.25 -15.97
N GLY A 196 -10.41 1.52 -15.92
CA GLY A 196 -9.70 2.63 -16.53
C GLY A 196 -8.62 3.15 -15.58
N LEU A 197 -7.36 2.95 -15.93
CA LEU A 197 -6.20 3.42 -15.17
C LEU A 197 -5.47 4.50 -15.96
N MET A 198 -5.00 5.55 -15.29
CA MET A 198 -3.93 6.41 -15.81
C MET A 198 -2.67 6.12 -15.00
N THR A 199 -1.66 5.58 -15.66
CA THR A 199 -0.43 5.11 -15.02
C THR A 199 0.77 5.45 -15.88
N ASP A 200 1.94 5.52 -15.25
CA ASP A 200 3.23 5.63 -15.95
C ASP A 200 3.46 4.34 -16.75
N THR A 201 3.36 4.40 -18.08
CA THR A 201 3.56 3.24 -18.97
C THR A 201 5.02 2.99 -19.32
N SER A 202 5.96 3.80 -18.81
CA SER A 202 7.40 3.60 -19.04
C SER A 202 7.99 2.36 -18.38
N ALA A 203 7.24 1.71 -17.48
CA ALA A 203 7.65 0.45 -16.89
C ALA A 203 7.76 -0.62 -17.99
N PRO A 204 8.94 -1.21 -18.24
CA PRO A 204 9.10 -2.22 -19.30
C PRO A 204 8.22 -3.46 -19.06
N GLU A 205 7.76 -3.69 -17.83
CA GLU A 205 6.81 -4.76 -17.51
C GLU A 205 5.46 -4.63 -18.21
N PHE A 206 5.10 -3.45 -18.70
CA PHE A 206 3.85 -3.26 -19.44
C PHE A 206 3.99 -3.53 -20.95
N SER A 207 5.21 -3.72 -21.45
CA SER A 207 5.42 -4.12 -22.85
C SER A 207 5.34 -5.63 -23.06
N VAL A 208 5.06 -6.41 -22.01
CA VAL A 208 4.88 -7.86 -22.05
C VAL A 208 3.49 -8.23 -21.54
N THR A 209 2.94 -9.32 -22.06
CA THR A 209 1.69 -9.88 -21.56
C THR A 209 1.88 -10.53 -20.18
N ALA A 210 0.78 -10.76 -19.46
CA ALA A 210 0.81 -11.46 -18.18
C ALA A 210 1.42 -12.88 -18.28
N GLU A 211 1.19 -13.56 -19.42
CA GLU A 211 1.72 -14.90 -19.69
C GLU A 211 3.23 -14.87 -19.98
N GLU A 212 3.69 -13.99 -20.88
CA GLU A 212 5.12 -13.81 -21.16
C GLU A 212 5.91 -13.43 -19.91
N PHE A 213 5.32 -12.57 -19.07
CA PHE A 213 5.98 -12.19 -17.83
C PHE A 213 6.07 -13.36 -16.85
N GLY A 214 5.05 -14.23 -16.82
CA GLY A 214 5.10 -15.50 -16.08
C GLY A 214 6.29 -16.37 -16.52
N VAL A 215 6.47 -16.55 -17.82
CA VAL A 215 7.59 -17.33 -18.39
C VAL A 215 8.95 -16.75 -17.99
N ILE A 216 9.10 -15.42 -18.02
CA ILE A 216 10.35 -14.74 -17.61
C ILE A 216 10.68 -15.02 -16.14
N LEU A 217 9.68 -15.08 -15.26
CA LEU A 217 9.87 -15.36 -13.83
C LEU A 217 10.19 -16.82 -13.53
N GLU A 218 9.91 -17.74 -14.46
CA GLU A 218 10.22 -19.17 -14.32
C GLU A 218 11.64 -19.50 -14.77
N ASP A 219 12.29 -18.64 -15.56
CA ASP A 219 13.69 -18.80 -15.94
C ASP A 219 14.61 -18.78 -14.70
N PRO A 220 15.43 -19.83 -14.46
CA PRO A 220 16.28 -19.90 -13.27
C PRO A 220 17.32 -18.78 -13.16
N GLY A 221 17.88 -18.33 -14.29
CA GLY A 221 18.85 -17.23 -14.32
C GLY A 221 18.21 -15.92 -13.84
N THR A 222 17.06 -15.60 -14.42
CA THR A 222 16.26 -14.44 -14.09
C THR A 222 15.76 -14.49 -12.64
N THR A 223 15.28 -15.64 -12.19
CA THR A 223 14.88 -15.87 -10.80
C THR A 223 16.00 -15.53 -9.81
N ASN A 224 17.23 -15.97 -10.08
CA ASN A 224 18.37 -15.71 -9.21
C ASN A 224 18.75 -14.22 -9.16
N ILE A 225 18.68 -13.53 -10.30
CA ILE A 225 18.92 -12.08 -10.37
C ILE A 225 17.87 -11.33 -9.56
N ILE A 226 16.58 -11.64 -9.76
CA ILE A 226 15.48 -10.99 -9.03
C ILE A 226 15.62 -11.26 -7.53
N ALA A 227 15.84 -12.52 -7.13
CA ALA A 227 16.02 -12.88 -5.74
C ALA A 227 17.18 -12.13 -5.08
N THR A 228 18.29 -11.93 -5.81
CA THR A 228 19.44 -11.14 -5.33
C THR A 228 19.03 -9.69 -5.09
N ARG A 229 18.44 -9.03 -6.10
CA ARG A 229 17.99 -7.62 -5.99
C ARG A 229 16.98 -7.40 -4.87
N VAL A 230 16.03 -8.32 -4.69
CA VAL A 230 15.05 -8.24 -3.59
C VAL A 230 15.71 -8.48 -2.23
N ASN A 231 16.72 -9.34 -2.13
CA ASN A 231 17.49 -9.53 -0.89
C ASN A 231 18.36 -8.31 -0.55
N ASP A 232 18.95 -7.66 -1.55
CA ASP A 232 19.72 -6.42 -1.40
C ASP A 232 18.80 -5.30 -0.90
N LEU A 233 17.67 -5.07 -1.58
CA LEU A 233 16.64 -4.13 -1.15
C LEU A 233 16.19 -4.39 0.30
N ARG A 234 15.91 -5.65 0.64
CA ARG A 234 15.53 -6.03 2.01
C ARG A 234 16.62 -5.67 3.01
N SER A 235 17.88 -5.91 2.68
CA SER A 235 19.03 -5.64 3.56
C SER A 235 19.24 -4.14 3.75
N ASP A 236 19.12 -3.35 2.68
CA ASP A 236 19.20 -1.89 2.71
C ASP A 236 18.09 -1.27 3.57
N LEU A 237 16.84 -1.71 3.36
CA LEU A 237 15.70 -1.28 4.17
C LEU A 237 15.90 -1.63 5.66
N ALA A 238 16.39 -2.83 5.95
CA ALA A 238 16.69 -3.25 7.31
C ALA A 238 17.80 -2.40 7.95
N ALA A 239 18.89 -2.13 7.23
CA ALA A 239 19.99 -1.30 7.70
C ALA A 239 19.53 0.14 8.04
N ARG A 240 18.60 0.68 7.25
CA ARG A 240 17.99 2.00 7.47
C ARG A 240 16.84 2.01 8.47
N ARG A 241 16.42 0.85 9.00
CA ARG A 241 15.24 0.67 9.86
C ARG A 241 13.96 1.24 9.21
N GLN A 242 13.81 0.97 7.91
CA GLN A 242 12.71 1.44 7.08
C GLN A 242 11.88 0.25 6.57
N GLY A 243 10.59 0.52 6.35
CA GLY A 243 9.71 -0.34 5.58
C GLY A 243 9.49 0.24 4.19
N VAL A 244 8.80 -0.51 3.34
CA VAL A 244 8.40 -0.12 1.98
C VAL A 244 7.47 1.08 2.04
N GLU A 245 7.74 2.11 1.23
CA GLU A 245 6.99 3.37 1.32
C GLU A 245 5.54 3.24 0.84
N LEU A 246 5.32 2.41 -0.17
CA LEU A 246 4.04 2.27 -0.85
C LEU A 246 2.98 1.46 -0.11
N ALA A 247 3.35 0.75 0.95
CA ALA A 247 2.45 -0.17 1.64
C ALA A 247 2.50 0.06 3.15
N THR A 248 1.34 0.37 3.74
CA THR A 248 1.21 0.50 5.20
C THR A 248 0.33 -0.58 5.81
N CYS A 249 0.58 -0.87 7.08
CA CYS A 249 -0.27 -1.75 7.85
C CYS A 249 -1.63 -1.08 8.09
N PRO A 250 -2.78 -1.67 7.73
CA PRO A 250 -4.10 -1.08 7.95
C PRO A 250 -4.49 -1.00 9.43
N VAL A 251 -3.76 -1.67 10.31
CA VAL A 251 -4.00 -1.67 11.76
C VAL A 251 -3.16 -0.59 12.46
N HIS A 252 -1.91 -0.41 12.04
CA HIS A 252 -0.92 0.42 12.73
C HIS A 252 -0.49 1.66 11.95
N GLY A 253 -0.78 1.73 10.65
CA GLY A 253 -0.38 2.82 9.74
C GLY A 253 1.11 2.87 9.40
N GLU A 254 1.91 1.97 9.98
CA GLU A 254 3.35 1.92 9.74
C GLU A 254 3.69 1.23 8.41
N HIS A 255 4.79 1.67 7.80
CA HIS A 255 5.36 1.06 6.59
C HIS A 255 5.65 -0.42 6.79
N MET A 256 5.25 -1.22 5.81
CA MET A 256 5.38 -2.66 5.88
C MET A 256 6.82 -3.10 5.63
N VAL A 257 7.29 -4.10 6.38
CA VAL A 257 8.66 -4.61 6.31
C VAL A 257 8.72 -5.76 5.31
N LEU A 258 9.65 -5.67 4.36
CA LEU A 258 9.93 -6.76 3.42
C LEU A 258 10.57 -7.94 4.17
N ARG A 259 9.97 -9.13 4.05
CA ARG A 259 10.43 -10.36 4.67
C ARG A 259 10.58 -11.47 3.64
N LYS A 260 11.41 -12.46 4.00
CA LYS A 260 11.69 -13.66 3.21
C LYS A 260 11.27 -14.89 4.01
N LYS A 261 10.57 -15.83 3.38
CA LYS A 261 10.29 -17.14 3.97
C LYS A 261 11.53 -18.03 3.95
N SER A 262 11.68 -18.88 4.97
CA SER A 262 12.72 -19.91 4.99
C SER A 262 12.41 -21.07 4.03
N ASN A 263 11.13 -21.44 3.93
CA ASN A 263 10.66 -22.59 3.13
C ASN A 263 9.66 -22.11 2.07
N SER A 264 10.16 -21.62 0.94
CA SER A 264 9.35 -21.15 -0.18
C SER A 264 9.39 -22.14 -1.35
N SER A 265 8.28 -22.31 -2.05
CA SER A 265 8.19 -23.17 -3.24
C SER A 265 8.63 -22.48 -4.54
N GLY A 266 8.92 -21.17 -4.50
CA GLY A 266 9.34 -20.39 -5.66
C GLY A 266 9.46 -18.90 -5.34
N LEU A 267 9.86 -18.08 -6.32
CA LEU A 267 10.12 -16.64 -6.16
C LEU A 267 8.92 -15.87 -5.59
N LEU A 268 7.74 -16.07 -6.16
CA LEU A 268 6.49 -15.39 -5.76
C LEU A 268 5.96 -15.82 -4.39
N ASP A 269 6.44 -16.95 -3.86
CA ASP A 269 6.13 -17.39 -2.48
C ASP A 269 7.23 -17.01 -1.48
N ALA A 270 8.42 -16.63 -1.95
CA ALA A 270 9.57 -16.36 -1.11
C ALA A 270 9.45 -15.04 -0.33
N TYR A 271 8.78 -14.03 -0.91
CA TYR A 271 8.76 -12.68 -0.37
C TYR A 271 7.36 -12.20 -0.01
N PHE A 272 7.27 -11.45 1.09
CA PHE A 272 6.03 -10.84 1.55
C PHE A 272 6.32 -9.58 2.36
N LEU A 273 5.36 -8.68 2.42
CA LEU A 273 5.42 -7.53 3.33
C LEU A 273 4.68 -7.89 4.62
N ALA A 274 5.24 -7.53 5.76
CA ALA A 274 4.63 -7.78 7.07
C ALA A 274 4.56 -6.50 7.89
N CYS A 275 3.58 -6.39 8.77
CA CYS A 275 3.59 -5.34 9.78
C CYS A 275 4.90 -5.38 10.58
N PRO A 276 5.47 -4.22 11.00
CA PRO A 276 6.59 -4.20 11.94
C PRO A 276 6.31 -5.02 13.21
N HIS A 277 5.07 -4.96 13.69
CA HIS A 277 4.55 -5.70 14.85
C HIS A 277 4.09 -7.12 14.53
N TRP A 278 4.46 -7.66 13.36
CA TRP A 278 4.11 -9.02 12.97
C TRP A 278 4.87 -10.04 13.83
N GLN A 279 4.11 -10.89 14.52
CA GLN A 279 4.64 -11.99 15.32
C GLN A 279 3.89 -13.27 14.94
N PRO A 280 4.44 -14.13 14.06
CA PRO A 280 3.72 -15.28 13.51
C PRO A 280 3.35 -16.35 14.55
N ASN A 281 4.14 -16.44 15.62
CA ASN A 281 4.00 -17.46 16.67
C ASN A 281 3.40 -16.90 17.96
N ASN A 282 2.94 -15.64 17.96
CA ASN A 282 2.37 -14.99 19.13
C ASN A 282 1.01 -14.40 18.76
N GLU A 283 -0.05 -14.81 19.46
CA GLU A 283 -1.41 -14.27 19.30
C GLU A 283 -1.50 -12.76 19.61
N GLN A 284 -0.43 -12.18 20.16
CA GLN A 284 -0.33 -10.77 20.53
C GLN A 284 0.15 -9.87 19.38
N GLY A 285 0.76 -10.41 18.32
CA GLY A 285 1.25 -9.61 17.19
C GLY A 285 0.17 -9.20 16.18
N CYS A 286 0.53 -8.29 15.27
CA CYS A 286 -0.31 -7.96 14.12
C CYS A 286 -0.29 -9.11 13.10
N PRO A 287 -1.42 -9.72 12.74
CA PRO A 287 -1.43 -10.82 11.76
C PRO A 287 -1.33 -10.31 10.31
N PHE A 288 -1.27 -8.99 10.09
CA PHE A 288 -1.32 -8.44 8.74
C PHE A 288 -0.03 -8.68 7.97
N ILE A 289 -0.19 -9.37 6.84
CA ILE A 289 0.82 -9.55 5.81
C ILE A 289 0.20 -9.23 4.45
N GLU A 290 1.02 -8.68 3.55
CA GLU A 290 0.72 -8.51 2.14
C GLU A 290 1.60 -9.48 1.35
N LYS A 291 0.99 -10.34 0.54
CA LYS A 291 1.75 -11.27 -0.30
C LYS A 291 2.12 -10.59 -1.61
N LEU A 292 3.36 -10.79 -2.07
CA LEU A 292 3.81 -10.32 -3.38
C LEU A 292 3.58 -11.44 -4.39
N LYS A 293 2.31 -11.62 -4.78
CA LYS A 293 1.77 -12.80 -5.46
C LYS A 293 2.04 -12.85 -6.97
N SER A 294 2.61 -11.79 -7.55
CA SER A 294 2.82 -11.67 -8.99
C SER A 294 4.15 -10.99 -9.29
N GLY A 295 4.70 -11.26 -10.48
CA GLY A 295 5.87 -10.52 -10.98
C GLY A 295 5.61 -9.02 -11.01
N SER A 296 4.41 -8.60 -11.39
CA SER A 296 4.06 -7.18 -11.48
C SER A 296 4.15 -6.48 -10.13
N GLN A 297 3.73 -7.12 -9.04
CA GLN A 297 3.91 -6.57 -7.70
C GLN A 297 5.39 -6.48 -7.29
N LEU A 298 6.20 -7.49 -7.63
CA LEU A 298 7.64 -7.46 -7.36
C LEU A 298 8.35 -6.38 -8.17
N ALA A 299 8.00 -6.23 -9.44
CA ALA A 299 8.53 -5.20 -10.31
C ALA A 299 8.14 -3.81 -9.82
N ALA A 300 6.89 -3.61 -9.43
CA ALA A 300 6.42 -2.36 -8.85
C ALA A 300 7.17 -2.00 -7.56
N LEU A 301 7.36 -2.98 -6.67
CA LEU A 301 8.15 -2.81 -5.45
C LEU A 301 9.62 -2.43 -5.76
N LEU A 302 10.26 -3.13 -6.70
CA LEU A 302 11.63 -2.83 -7.09
C LEU A 302 11.73 -1.46 -7.76
N LYS A 303 10.83 -1.12 -8.69
CA LYS A 303 10.81 0.18 -9.37
C LYS A 303 10.61 1.31 -8.37
N SER A 304 9.71 1.15 -7.40
CA SER A 304 9.44 2.20 -6.43
C SER A 304 10.59 2.45 -5.46
N GLU A 305 11.28 1.40 -5.03
CA GLU A 305 12.33 1.52 -4.00
C GLU A 305 13.74 1.69 -4.60
N THR A 306 13.95 1.27 -5.84
CA THR A 306 15.29 1.25 -6.49
C THR A 306 15.34 2.01 -7.82
N GLY A 307 14.19 2.50 -8.33
CA GLY A 307 14.09 3.14 -9.64
C GLY A 307 14.10 2.18 -10.83
N ARG A 308 14.26 0.87 -10.61
CA ARG A 308 14.29 -0.15 -11.68
C ARG A 308 13.37 -1.32 -11.35
N GLY A 309 12.55 -1.74 -12.31
CA GLY A 309 11.67 -2.90 -12.21
C GLY A 309 12.42 -4.22 -12.36
N ILE A 310 11.72 -5.31 -12.71
CA ILE A 310 12.32 -6.61 -13.00
C ILE A 310 13.07 -6.58 -14.35
N LEU A 311 12.46 -5.95 -15.35
CA LEU A 311 12.99 -5.82 -16.71
C LEU A 311 13.92 -4.60 -16.86
#